data_AF-A0A2H0VGB6-F1
#
_entry.id   AF-A0A2H0VGB6-F1
#
_cell.length_a   1.000
_cell.length_b   1.000
_cell.length_c   1.000
_cell.angle_alpha   90.00
_cell.angle_beta   90.00
_cell.angle_gamma   90.00
#
_symmetry.space_group_name_H-M   'P 1'
#
loop_
_entity.id
_entity.type
_entity.pdbx_description
1 polymer ?
#
loop_
_entity_poly.entity_id
_entity_poly.type
_entity_poly.pdbx_seq_one_letter_code
_entity_poly.pdbx_strand_id
1 'polypeptide(L)'
;MKSSLEEEKWKKFLKAVGLFRFVPFTDFVMASGSLATGTLRESSDFDVLIGVRQGRIFTNRFFAVLIFGITGNFKHNMHERGVAKDMICLNHFVTPKAYKFSPPYTDYDQEIYQNLILVFGDEEKAKEFIKANDWLNPKKIYERSDKYLGNRRTFLRRFIEFLLDGSFGNLLEELKFIQIKTIHRGSLLKISEGARFKCDENELEFHIGSARTIKKWKERKMG
;
A
#
# COMPACT_ATOMS: atom_id res chain seq x y z
N MET A 1 8.09 -16.94 20.61
CA MET A 1 7.24 -17.88 19.85
C MET A 1 6.27 -17.04 19.04
N LYS A 2 6.41 -16.97 17.70
CA LYS A 2 5.41 -16.27 16.87
C LYS A 2 4.10 -17.05 16.94
N SER A 3 2.97 -16.36 17.01
CA SER A 3 1.67 -17.02 17.08
C SER A 3 1.42 -17.79 15.77
N SER A 4 0.78 -18.97 15.84
CA SER A 4 0.42 -19.76 14.66
C SER A 4 -0.40 -18.94 13.64
N LEU A 5 -1.22 -18.01 14.12
CA LEU A 5 -1.99 -17.09 13.31
C LEU A 5 -1.13 -16.12 12.49
N GLU A 6 -0.10 -15.53 13.11
CA GLU A 6 0.80 -14.60 12.43
C GLU A 6 1.52 -15.29 11.26
N GLU A 7 2.03 -16.49 11.47
CA GLU A 7 2.70 -17.25 10.42
C GLU A 7 1.76 -17.60 9.26
N GLU A 8 0.53 -18.00 9.55
CA GLU A 8 -0.49 -18.28 8.53
C GLU A 8 -0.83 -17.02 7.71
N LYS A 9 -1.03 -15.89 8.39
CA LYS A 9 -1.34 -14.59 7.77
C LYS A 9 -0.19 -14.13 6.87
N TRP A 10 1.06 -14.25 7.31
CA TRP A 10 2.22 -13.95 6.47
C TRP A 10 2.29 -14.84 5.23
N LYS A 11 2.00 -16.14 5.33
CA LYS A 11 1.98 -17.04 4.16
C LYS A 11 0.93 -16.60 3.13
N LYS A 12 -0.29 -16.27 3.59
CA LYS A 12 -1.36 -15.76 2.73
C LYS A 12 -0.98 -14.43 2.07
N PHE A 13 -0.46 -13.50 2.87
CA PHE A 13 -0.01 -12.19 2.41
C PHE A 13 1.06 -12.30 1.33
N LEU A 14 2.13 -13.07 1.57
CA LEU A 14 3.23 -13.23 0.62
C LEU A 14 2.78 -13.88 -0.69
N LYS A 15 1.84 -14.83 -0.63
CA LYS A 15 1.23 -15.41 -1.84
C LYS A 15 0.50 -14.35 -2.66
N ALA A 16 -0.30 -13.49 -2.01
CA ALA A 16 -1.04 -12.43 -2.67
C ALA A 16 -0.10 -11.33 -3.22
N VAL A 17 0.86 -10.86 -2.42
CA VAL A 17 1.85 -9.83 -2.84
C VAL A 17 2.68 -10.32 -4.02
N GLY A 18 2.92 -11.62 -4.15
CA GLY A 18 3.58 -12.20 -5.32
C GLY A 18 2.97 -11.76 -6.65
N LEU A 19 1.67 -11.40 -6.70
CA LEU A 19 0.98 -10.92 -7.90
C LEU A 19 1.46 -9.56 -8.41
N PHE A 20 2.15 -8.75 -7.58
CA PHE A 20 2.76 -7.50 -8.02
C PHE A 20 3.85 -7.69 -9.09
N ARG A 21 4.31 -8.92 -9.32
CA ARG A 21 5.17 -9.28 -10.48
C ARG A 21 4.50 -9.08 -11.84
N PHE A 22 3.17 -8.96 -11.86
CA PHE A 22 2.35 -8.71 -13.05
C PHE A 22 1.85 -7.27 -13.14
N VAL A 23 1.93 -6.50 -12.05
CA VAL A 23 1.48 -5.09 -12.02
C VAL A 23 2.58 -4.21 -12.65
N PRO A 24 2.30 -3.51 -13.76
CA PRO A 24 3.28 -2.66 -14.44
C PRO A 24 3.60 -1.43 -13.60
N PHE A 25 4.83 -0.94 -13.69
CA PHE A 25 5.32 0.28 -13.04
C PHE A 25 5.42 0.24 -11.50
N THR A 26 5.20 -0.92 -10.86
CA THR A 26 5.48 -1.09 -9.42
C THR A 26 6.99 -1.11 -9.18
N ASP A 27 7.52 -0.10 -8.50
CA ASP A 27 8.92 -0.07 -8.09
C ASP A 27 9.14 -0.96 -6.87
N PHE A 28 8.33 -0.81 -5.82
CA PHE A 28 8.40 -1.65 -4.62
C PHE A 28 7.03 -1.78 -3.92
N VAL A 29 6.94 -2.76 -3.01
CA VAL A 29 5.79 -2.97 -2.14
C VAL A 29 6.28 -3.26 -0.73
N MET A 30 5.78 -2.50 0.24
CA MET A 30 6.03 -2.71 1.66
C MET A 30 4.78 -3.20 2.37
N ALA A 31 4.94 -4.20 3.25
CA ALA A 31 3.91 -4.57 4.22
C ALA A 31 3.76 -3.45 5.24
N SER A 32 2.52 -3.14 5.61
CA SER A 32 2.17 -2.07 6.55
C SER A 32 1.14 -2.55 7.58
N GLY A 33 0.64 -1.64 8.41
CA GLY A 33 -0.52 -1.86 9.25
C GLY A 33 -0.36 -2.95 10.32
N SER A 34 -1.44 -3.67 10.59
CA SER A 34 -1.50 -4.65 11.68
C SER A 34 -0.60 -5.88 11.46
N LEU A 35 -0.37 -6.26 10.19
CA LEU A 35 0.51 -7.37 9.84
C LEU A 35 1.98 -7.02 10.14
N ALA A 36 2.40 -5.81 9.77
CA ALA A 36 3.76 -5.36 9.96
C ALA A 36 4.09 -5.03 11.44
N THR A 37 3.11 -4.52 12.20
CA THR A 37 3.26 -4.20 13.63
C THR A 37 3.06 -5.41 14.56
N GLY A 38 2.69 -6.58 14.04
CA GLY A 38 2.40 -7.77 14.85
C GLY A 38 1.10 -7.68 15.67
N THR A 39 0.22 -6.72 15.36
CA THR A 39 -1.06 -6.50 16.07
C THR A 39 -2.28 -7.07 15.31
N LEU A 40 -2.02 -7.98 14.38
CA LEU A 40 -3.00 -8.59 13.50
C LEU A 40 -4.02 -9.48 14.24
N ARG A 41 -5.21 -9.60 13.65
CA ARG A 41 -6.32 -10.43 14.13
C ARG A 41 -6.78 -11.33 12.99
N GLU A 42 -7.62 -12.31 13.31
CA GLU A 42 -8.20 -13.18 12.29
C GLU A 42 -8.97 -12.40 11.21
N SER A 43 -9.64 -11.32 11.58
CA SER A 43 -10.39 -10.46 10.66
C SER A 43 -9.56 -9.37 9.95
N SER A 44 -8.26 -9.29 10.22
CA SER A 44 -7.38 -8.30 9.58
C SER A 44 -7.29 -8.52 8.07
N ASP A 45 -7.32 -7.41 7.35
CA ASP A 45 -6.86 -7.23 5.97
C ASP A 45 -5.34 -7.07 5.92
N PHE A 46 -4.82 -6.89 4.70
CA PHE A 46 -3.41 -6.71 4.44
C PHE A 46 -3.12 -5.33 3.84
N ASP A 47 -2.68 -4.41 4.70
CA ASP A 47 -2.23 -3.09 4.29
C ASP A 47 -0.89 -3.17 3.54
N VAL A 48 -0.82 -2.50 2.40
CA VAL A 48 0.40 -2.35 1.61
C VAL A 48 0.66 -0.89 1.28
N LEU A 49 1.93 -0.50 1.30
CA LEU A 49 2.41 0.74 0.71
C LEU A 49 3.14 0.42 -0.59
N ILE A 50 2.71 1.04 -1.69
CA ILE A 50 3.19 0.71 -3.03
C ILE A 50 3.99 1.90 -3.58
N GLY A 51 5.28 1.68 -3.83
CA GLY A 51 6.12 2.60 -4.59
C GLY A 51 5.88 2.41 -6.08
N VAL A 52 5.54 3.49 -6.78
CA VAL A 52 5.22 3.49 -8.21
C VAL A 52 6.15 4.44 -8.97
N ARG A 53 6.49 4.06 -10.20
CA ARG A 53 7.20 4.95 -11.12
C ARG A 53 6.44 6.27 -11.28
N GLN A 54 7.19 7.38 -11.31
CA GLN A 54 6.62 8.70 -11.52
C GLN A 54 5.74 8.76 -12.78
N GLY A 55 4.54 9.36 -12.66
CA GLY A 55 3.61 9.55 -13.78
C GLY A 55 2.85 8.30 -14.22
N ARG A 56 2.84 7.25 -13.40
CA ARG A 56 2.16 5.97 -13.69
C ARG A 56 1.25 5.50 -12.55
N ILE A 57 0.92 6.36 -11.59
CA ILE A 57 0.21 5.98 -10.37
C ILE A 57 -1.19 5.43 -10.66
N PHE A 58 -1.92 6.05 -11.59
CA PHE A 58 -3.27 5.64 -11.95
C PHE A 58 -3.26 4.39 -12.84
N THR A 59 -2.33 4.31 -13.78
CA THR A 59 -2.12 3.10 -14.59
C THR A 59 -1.76 1.91 -13.70
N ASN A 60 -0.79 2.08 -12.79
CA ASN A 60 -0.40 1.04 -11.84
C ASN A 60 -1.59 0.57 -11.00
N ARG A 61 -2.34 1.52 -10.42
CA ARG A 61 -3.51 1.21 -9.59
C ARG A 61 -4.59 0.47 -10.38
N PHE A 62 -4.85 0.86 -11.63
CA PHE A 62 -5.81 0.17 -12.49
C PHE A 62 -5.44 -1.32 -12.65
N PHE A 63 -4.20 -1.61 -13.01
CA PHE A 63 -3.74 -2.99 -13.15
C PHE A 63 -3.72 -3.75 -11.81
N ALA A 64 -3.36 -3.09 -10.71
CA ALA A 64 -3.45 -3.70 -9.38
C ALA A 64 -4.90 -4.10 -9.06
N VAL A 65 -5.86 -3.19 -9.20
CA VAL A 65 -7.28 -3.49 -8.97
C VAL A 65 -7.77 -4.63 -9.86
N LEU A 66 -7.38 -4.63 -11.14
CA LEU A 66 -7.75 -5.68 -12.09
C LEU A 66 -7.19 -7.05 -11.68
N ILE A 67 -5.87 -7.15 -11.44
CA ILE A 67 -5.19 -8.40 -11.11
C ILE A 67 -5.68 -8.95 -9.77
N PHE A 68 -5.74 -8.10 -8.73
CA PHE A 68 -6.19 -8.53 -7.40
C PHE A 68 -7.70 -8.83 -7.37
N GLY A 69 -8.51 -8.13 -8.18
CA GLY A 69 -9.94 -8.41 -8.34
C GLY A 69 -10.20 -9.77 -9.00
N ILE A 70 -9.53 -10.08 -10.12
CA ILE A 70 -9.66 -11.36 -10.83
C ILE A 70 -9.21 -12.54 -9.94
N THR A 71 -8.16 -12.35 -9.15
CA THR A 71 -7.63 -13.41 -8.26
C THR A 71 -8.37 -13.53 -6.93
N GLY A 72 -9.39 -12.69 -6.69
CA GLY A 72 -10.18 -12.70 -5.45
C GLY A 72 -9.43 -12.16 -4.23
N ASN A 73 -8.26 -11.55 -4.40
CA ASN A 73 -7.43 -10.97 -3.34
C ASN A 73 -7.76 -9.48 -3.09
N PHE A 74 -8.74 -8.92 -3.78
CA PHE A 74 -9.29 -7.59 -3.58
C PHE A 74 -10.80 -7.57 -3.90
N LYS A 75 -11.57 -6.79 -3.14
CA LYS A 75 -12.99 -6.52 -3.41
C LYS A 75 -13.26 -5.03 -3.27
N HIS A 76 -14.14 -4.49 -4.12
CA HIS A 76 -14.46 -3.06 -4.10
C HIS A 76 -15.15 -2.60 -2.79
N ASN A 77 -15.89 -3.49 -2.13
CA ASN A 77 -16.65 -3.20 -0.91
C ASN A 77 -15.93 -3.65 0.38
N MET A 78 -14.61 -3.44 0.51
CA MET A 78 -13.86 -3.85 1.72
C MET A 78 -14.38 -3.22 3.03
N HIS A 79 -15.14 -2.14 2.95
CA HIS A 79 -15.72 -1.49 4.13
C HIS A 79 -16.85 -2.31 4.80
N GLU A 80 -17.37 -3.34 4.14
CA GLU A 80 -18.35 -4.26 4.72
C GLU A 80 -17.67 -5.21 5.73
N ARG A 81 -18.28 -5.40 6.91
CA ARG A 81 -17.68 -6.21 7.98
C ARG A 81 -17.42 -7.64 7.51
N GLY A 82 -16.19 -8.10 7.71
CA GLY A 82 -15.77 -9.47 7.35
C GLY A 82 -15.37 -9.63 5.88
N VAL A 83 -15.63 -8.65 5.02
CA VAL A 83 -15.30 -8.73 3.58
C VAL A 83 -13.81 -8.52 3.35
N ALA A 84 -13.12 -7.70 4.14
CA ALA A 84 -11.71 -7.38 3.93
C ALA A 84 -10.71 -8.45 4.45
N LYS A 85 -11.18 -9.49 5.14
CA LYS A 85 -10.29 -10.51 5.75
C LYS A 85 -9.40 -11.15 4.68
N ASP A 86 -8.10 -11.19 4.95
CA ASP A 86 -7.06 -11.79 4.07
C ASP A 86 -6.96 -11.14 2.68
N MET A 87 -7.45 -9.91 2.50
CA MET A 87 -7.38 -9.19 1.22
C MET A 87 -6.36 -8.06 1.23
N ILE A 88 -5.79 -7.74 0.06
CA ILE A 88 -4.82 -6.67 -0.11
C ILE A 88 -5.55 -5.33 -0.21
N CYS A 89 -5.22 -4.39 0.67
CA CYS A 89 -5.77 -3.05 0.64
C CYS A 89 -4.95 -2.16 -0.30
N LEU A 90 -5.54 -1.79 -1.44
CA LEU A 90 -4.92 -0.91 -2.44
C LEU A 90 -5.24 0.56 -2.15
N ASN A 91 -4.82 1.04 -0.97
CA ASN A 91 -5.16 2.37 -0.45
C ASN A 91 -3.98 3.33 -0.32
N HIS A 92 -2.74 2.88 -0.50
CA HIS A 92 -1.54 3.69 -0.33
C HIS A 92 -0.55 3.49 -1.48
N PHE A 93 -0.48 4.48 -2.37
CA PHE A 93 0.47 4.54 -3.48
C PHE A 93 1.28 5.83 -3.40
N VAL A 94 2.59 5.74 -3.60
CA VAL A 94 3.50 6.88 -3.61
C VAL A 94 4.44 6.83 -4.80
N THR A 95 4.72 7.99 -5.37
CA THR A 95 5.78 8.20 -6.36
C THR A 95 7.01 8.85 -5.70
N PRO A 96 8.18 8.89 -6.36
CA PRO A 96 9.37 9.55 -5.81
C PRO A 96 9.14 10.99 -5.31
N LYS A 97 8.24 11.76 -5.95
CA LYS A 97 7.88 13.11 -5.51
C LYS A 97 7.10 13.17 -4.18
N ALA A 98 6.51 12.06 -3.76
CA ALA A 98 5.73 11.93 -2.52
C ALA A 98 6.27 10.83 -1.59
N TYR A 99 7.55 10.43 -1.73
CA TYR A 99 8.14 9.46 -0.80
C TYR A 99 8.18 9.96 0.64
N LYS A 100 8.38 11.27 0.85
CA LYS A 100 8.30 11.87 2.18
C LYS A 100 6.84 12.01 2.58
N PHE A 101 6.45 11.28 3.61
CA PHE A 101 5.13 11.41 4.22
C PHE A 101 4.90 12.86 4.66
N SER A 102 3.70 13.40 4.40
CA SER A 102 3.43 14.79 4.75
C SER A 102 2.99 14.95 6.21
N PRO A 103 3.37 16.05 6.87
CA PRO A 103 2.87 16.38 8.21
C PRO A 103 1.35 16.69 8.20
N PRO A 104 0.69 16.70 9.37
CA PRO A 104 1.25 16.40 10.69
C PRO A 104 1.58 14.93 10.88
N TYR A 105 2.62 14.64 11.67
CA TYR A 105 3.00 13.29 12.06
C TYR A 105 2.37 12.94 13.41
N THR A 106 1.88 11.72 13.56
CA THR A 106 1.36 11.19 14.81
C THR A 106 2.20 10.02 15.31
N ASP A 107 2.07 9.67 16.59
CA ASP A 107 2.71 8.47 17.14
C ASP A 107 2.29 7.19 16.39
N TYR A 108 1.05 7.18 15.88
CA TYR A 108 0.54 6.09 15.04
C TYR A 108 1.30 6.02 13.71
N ASP A 109 1.49 7.16 13.03
CA ASP A 109 2.27 7.20 11.78
C ASP A 109 3.70 6.73 12.02
N GLN A 110 4.30 7.16 13.14
CA GLN A 110 5.62 6.72 13.56
C GLN A 110 5.66 5.21 13.74
N GLU A 111 4.71 4.61 14.48
CA GLU A 111 4.67 3.15 14.63
C GLU A 111 4.51 2.42 13.29
N ILE A 112 3.61 2.87 12.42
CA ILE A 112 3.39 2.24 11.11
C ILE A 112 4.65 2.32 10.25
N TYR A 113 5.23 3.51 10.10
CA TYR A 113 6.39 3.71 9.24
C TYR A 113 7.65 3.02 9.78
N GLN A 114 7.82 2.98 11.11
CA GLN A 114 8.89 2.21 11.75
C GLN A 114 8.81 0.72 11.44
N ASN A 115 7.60 0.18 11.32
CA ASN A 115 7.39 -1.25 11.08
C ASN A 115 7.23 -1.64 9.60
N LEU A 116 7.28 -0.71 8.64
CA LEU A 116 7.23 -1.07 7.21
C LEU A 116 8.27 -2.13 6.82
N ILE A 117 7.86 -3.20 6.15
CA ILE A 117 8.77 -4.27 5.71
C ILE A 117 8.73 -4.34 4.18
N LEU A 118 9.88 -4.17 3.52
CA LEU A 118 9.97 -4.43 2.08
C LEU A 118 9.71 -5.90 1.80
N VAL A 119 8.71 -6.19 0.97
CA VAL A 119 8.33 -7.56 0.63
C VAL A 119 8.44 -7.88 -0.86
N PHE A 120 8.46 -6.88 -1.73
CA PHE A 120 8.63 -7.09 -3.17
C PHE A 120 9.21 -5.84 -3.85
N GLY A 121 10.00 -6.04 -4.91
CA GLY A 121 10.46 -4.98 -5.80
C GLY A 121 11.88 -4.47 -5.52
N ASP A 122 12.17 -3.27 -6.00
CA ASP A 122 13.49 -2.64 -6.04
C ASP A 122 13.93 -2.13 -4.66
N GLU A 123 15.02 -2.68 -4.16
CA GLU A 123 15.57 -2.33 -2.84
C GLU A 123 16.17 -0.93 -2.80
N GLU A 124 16.75 -0.43 -3.89
CA GLU A 124 17.32 0.91 -3.92
C GLU A 124 16.20 1.96 -3.86
N LYS A 125 15.10 1.74 -4.58
CA LYS A 125 13.91 2.58 -4.46
C LYS A 125 13.26 2.53 -3.07
N ALA A 126 13.25 1.35 -2.45
CA ALA A 126 12.79 1.20 -1.07
C ALA A 126 13.68 1.96 -0.07
N LYS A 127 15.01 1.93 -0.27
CA LYS A 127 15.98 2.70 0.54
C LYS A 127 15.81 4.20 0.35
N GLU A 128 15.60 4.67 -0.88
CA GLU A 128 15.27 6.07 -1.18
C GLU A 128 14.02 6.50 -0.40
N PHE A 129 12.95 5.70 -0.42
CA PHE A 129 11.73 5.96 0.33
C PHE A 129 11.95 6.02 1.85
N ILE A 130 12.66 5.06 2.43
CA ILE A 130 12.97 5.06 3.87
C ILE A 130 13.79 6.29 4.25
N LYS A 131 14.78 6.65 3.43
CA LYS A 131 15.62 7.84 3.64
C LYS A 131 14.83 9.15 3.57
N ALA A 132 13.82 9.23 2.71
CA ALA A 132 12.96 10.40 2.57
C ALA A 132 12.10 10.67 3.83
N ASN A 133 11.84 9.63 4.64
CA ASN A 133 11.10 9.73 5.89
C ASN A 133 12.04 9.93 7.10
N ASP A 134 12.82 11.01 7.02
CA ASP A 134 13.80 11.43 8.02
C ASP A 134 13.18 11.93 9.35
N TRP A 135 11.87 12.12 9.39
CA TRP A 135 11.12 12.52 10.57
C TRP A 135 10.95 11.40 11.61
N LEU A 136 11.26 10.15 11.25
CA LEU A 136 11.17 9.00 12.15
C LEU A 136 12.20 9.09 13.28
N ASN A 137 11.76 8.80 14.51
CA ASN A 137 12.63 8.73 15.68
C ASN A 137 12.48 7.37 16.40
N PRO A 138 13.54 6.54 16.54
CA PRO A 138 14.85 6.70 15.91
C PRO A 138 14.74 6.67 14.38
N LYS A 139 15.75 7.15 13.65
CA LYS A 139 15.73 7.07 12.19
C LYS A 139 15.67 5.61 11.74
N LYS A 140 14.72 5.29 10.85
CA LYS A 140 14.62 3.94 10.28
C LYS A 140 15.78 3.66 9.34
N ILE A 141 16.39 2.49 9.50
CA ILE A 141 17.41 1.95 8.62
C ILE A 141 16.78 0.80 7.84
N TYR A 142 17.09 0.72 6.54
CA TYR A 142 16.63 -0.39 5.73
C TYR A 142 17.35 -1.68 6.15
N GLU A 143 16.55 -2.71 6.46
CA GLU A 143 17.02 -4.06 6.69
C GLU A 143 16.24 -5.03 5.82
N ARG A 144 16.96 -5.94 5.14
CA ARG A 144 16.33 -6.95 4.31
C ARG A 144 15.69 -8.01 5.20
N SER A 145 14.38 -8.17 5.07
CA SER A 145 13.61 -9.21 5.77
C SER A 145 13.65 -10.55 5.04
N ASP A 146 13.50 -11.65 5.80
CA ASP A 146 13.21 -13.00 5.31
C ASP A 146 11.89 -13.08 4.49
N LYS A 147 11.03 -12.07 4.61
CA LYS A 147 9.77 -11.92 3.86
C LYS A 147 9.96 -11.34 2.46
N TYR A 148 11.17 -10.95 2.06
CA TYR A 148 11.44 -10.37 0.76
C TYR A 148 11.35 -11.42 -0.37
N LEU A 149 10.42 -11.21 -1.30
CA LEU A 149 10.17 -12.10 -2.45
C LEU A 149 11.08 -11.84 -3.66
N GLY A 150 11.92 -10.81 -3.60
CA GLY A 150 12.76 -10.38 -4.73
C GLY A 150 12.11 -9.32 -5.63
N ASN A 151 12.80 -9.02 -6.73
CA ASN A 151 12.41 -8.03 -7.74
C ASN A 151 12.17 -8.65 -9.13
N ARG A 152 11.81 -9.95 -9.19
CA ARG A 152 11.62 -10.61 -10.49
C ARG A 152 10.39 -10.07 -11.21
N ARG A 153 10.62 -9.31 -12.29
CA ARG A 153 9.59 -8.84 -13.21
C ARG A 153 9.28 -9.92 -14.24
N THR A 154 8.00 -10.14 -14.52
CA THR A 154 7.59 -11.11 -15.56
C THR A 154 7.79 -10.54 -16.96
N PHE A 155 7.93 -11.41 -17.96
CA PHE A 155 7.96 -10.99 -19.36
C PHE A 155 6.71 -10.19 -19.74
N LEU A 156 5.53 -10.68 -19.30
CA LEU A 156 4.26 -9.99 -19.50
C LEU A 156 4.28 -8.56 -18.94
N ARG A 157 4.75 -8.39 -17.70
CA ARG A 157 4.90 -7.06 -17.09
C ARG A 157 5.82 -6.16 -17.91
N ARG A 158 6.97 -6.65 -18.37
CA ARG A 158 7.92 -5.88 -19.19
C ARG A 158 7.32 -5.46 -20.53
N PHE A 159 6.57 -6.37 -21.16
CA PHE A 159 5.89 -6.08 -22.42
C PHE A 159 4.79 -5.02 -22.25
N ILE A 160 3.96 -5.14 -21.21
CA ILE A 160 2.96 -4.14 -20.89
C ILE A 160 3.62 -2.80 -20.56
N GLU A 161 4.67 -2.79 -19.73
CA GLU A 161 5.42 -1.55 -19.45
C GLU A 161 5.96 -0.92 -20.73
N PHE A 162 6.52 -1.70 -21.66
CA PHE A 162 7.02 -1.19 -22.94
C PHE A 162 5.91 -0.55 -23.78
N LEU A 163 4.75 -1.20 -23.92
CA LEU A 163 3.60 -0.64 -24.65
C LEU A 163 3.06 0.64 -23.99
N LEU A 164 3.12 0.71 -22.66
CA LEU A 164 2.57 1.80 -21.87
C LEU A 164 3.60 2.87 -21.50
N ASP A 165 4.86 2.78 -21.94
CA ASP A 165 5.88 3.78 -21.57
C ASP A 165 5.79 5.05 -22.43
N GLY A 166 5.07 4.99 -23.57
CA GLY A 166 4.92 6.10 -24.51
C GLY A 166 3.61 6.88 -24.40
N SER A 167 3.25 7.57 -25.48
CA SER A 167 2.07 8.45 -25.56
C SER A 167 0.76 7.73 -25.25
N PHE A 168 0.63 6.44 -25.61
CA PHE A 168 -0.54 5.64 -25.29
C PHE A 168 -0.72 5.47 -23.77
N GLY A 169 0.35 5.16 -23.04
CA GLY A 169 0.28 5.08 -21.59
C GLY A 169 0.03 6.43 -20.93
N ASN A 170 0.52 7.53 -21.52
CA ASN A 170 0.20 8.88 -21.04
C ASN A 170 -1.30 9.18 -21.19
N LEU A 171 -1.90 8.78 -22.31
CA LEU A 171 -3.35 8.88 -22.49
C LEU A 171 -4.12 8.04 -21.46
N LEU A 172 -3.66 6.83 -21.15
CA LEU A 172 -4.28 6.00 -20.10
C LEU A 172 -4.15 6.64 -18.72
N GLU A 173 -3.01 7.27 -18.42
CA GLU A 173 -2.82 8.00 -17.17
C GLU A 173 -3.80 9.18 -17.07
N GLU A 174 -4.11 9.85 -18.18
CA GLU A 174 -5.12 10.91 -18.21
C GLU A 174 -6.54 10.41 -17.92
N LEU A 175 -6.83 9.11 -18.07
CA LEU A 175 -8.10 8.51 -17.59
C LEU A 175 -8.22 8.49 -16.06
N LYS A 176 -7.23 9.03 -15.32
CA LYS A 176 -7.27 9.28 -13.88
C LYS A 176 -8.58 9.91 -13.41
N PHE A 177 -9.20 10.79 -14.20
CA PHE A 177 -10.47 11.45 -13.82
C PHE A 177 -11.59 10.44 -13.50
N ILE A 178 -11.62 9.28 -14.18
CA ILE A 178 -12.61 8.21 -13.93
C ILE A 178 -12.37 7.59 -12.55
N GLN A 179 -11.11 7.29 -12.25
CA GLN A 179 -10.71 6.73 -10.96
C GLN A 179 -10.96 7.73 -9.84
N ILE A 180 -10.52 8.97 -10.00
CA ILE A 180 -10.75 10.07 -9.06
C ILE A 180 -12.25 10.21 -8.77
N LYS A 181 -13.10 10.31 -9.80
CA LYS A 181 -14.56 10.43 -9.62
C LYS A 181 -15.15 9.25 -8.86
N THR A 182 -14.70 8.03 -9.14
CA THR A 182 -15.14 6.83 -8.43
C THR A 182 -14.71 6.86 -6.96
N ILE A 183 -13.44 7.21 -6.70
CA ILE A 183 -12.88 7.32 -5.35
C ILE A 183 -13.65 8.37 -4.56
N HIS A 184 -13.83 9.58 -5.10
CA HIS A 184 -14.54 10.67 -4.42
C HIS A 184 -15.99 10.33 -4.10
N ARG A 185 -16.72 9.67 -5.01
CA ARG A 185 -18.08 9.21 -4.73
C ARG A 185 -18.14 8.23 -3.57
N GLY A 186 -17.17 7.32 -3.47
CA GLY A 186 -17.08 6.35 -2.37
C GLY A 186 -16.59 6.97 -1.06
N SER A 187 -15.69 7.96 -1.11
CA SER A 187 -15.02 8.54 0.05
C SER A 187 -15.81 9.67 0.70
N LEU A 188 -16.43 10.58 -0.06
CA LEU A 188 -17.18 11.73 0.45
C LEU A 188 -18.34 11.35 1.38
N LEU A 189 -18.88 10.14 1.25
CA LEU A 189 -19.92 9.60 2.12
C LEU A 189 -19.41 9.18 3.51
N LYS A 190 -18.08 9.16 3.74
CA LYS A 190 -17.45 8.48 4.89
C LYS A 190 -16.25 9.21 5.51
N ILE A 191 -15.90 10.41 5.04
CA ILE A 191 -14.78 11.18 5.61
C ILE A 191 -15.15 11.59 7.05
N SER A 192 -14.47 10.97 8.01
CA SER A 192 -14.57 11.32 9.43
C SER A 192 -13.45 12.27 9.80
N GLU A 193 -13.65 13.00 10.89
CA GLU A 193 -12.65 13.91 11.46
C GLU A 193 -11.30 13.19 11.66
N GLY A 194 -10.22 13.79 11.17
CA GLY A 194 -8.86 13.25 11.21
C GLY A 194 -8.44 12.36 10.04
N ALA A 195 -9.35 11.96 9.12
CA ALA A 195 -9.03 11.10 7.98
C ALA A 195 -7.92 11.70 7.09
N ARG A 196 -6.93 10.87 6.70
CA ARG A 196 -5.94 11.24 5.69
C ARG A 196 -6.46 10.81 4.33
N PHE A 197 -6.74 11.79 3.48
CA PHE A 197 -7.22 11.58 2.13
C PHE A 197 -6.37 12.41 1.17
N LYS A 198 -5.59 11.73 0.33
CA LYS A 198 -4.86 12.33 -0.78
C LYS A 198 -5.16 11.56 -2.06
N CYS A 199 -5.36 12.29 -3.14
CA CYS A 199 -5.73 11.73 -4.43
C CYS A 199 -5.17 12.63 -5.52
N ASP A 200 -3.89 12.47 -5.83
CA ASP A 200 -3.21 13.20 -6.90
C ASP A 200 -2.24 12.29 -7.68
N GLU A 201 -1.47 12.88 -8.58
CA GLU A 201 -0.55 12.17 -9.48
C GLU A 201 0.70 11.61 -8.79
N ASN A 202 0.94 12.02 -7.54
CA ASN A 202 2.11 11.63 -6.77
C ASN A 202 1.75 10.73 -5.59
N GLU A 203 0.56 10.89 -5.02
CA GLU A 203 0.10 10.15 -3.84
C GLU A 203 -1.40 9.81 -3.90
N LEU A 204 -1.69 8.54 -3.64
CA LEU A 204 -3.04 8.05 -3.37
C LEU A 204 -3.05 7.48 -1.95
N GLU A 205 -3.70 8.17 -1.01
CA GLU A 205 -3.82 7.77 0.39
C GLU A 205 -5.30 7.82 0.80
N PHE A 206 -5.89 6.68 1.16
CA PHE A 206 -7.32 6.57 1.50
C PHE A 206 -7.57 6.05 2.92
N HIS A 207 -6.88 6.61 3.93
CA HIS A 207 -7.10 6.25 5.34
C HIS A 207 -8.33 6.95 5.92
N ILE A 208 -9.50 6.45 5.51
CA ILE A 208 -10.82 6.89 5.99
C ILE A 208 -11.05 6.32 7.40
N GLY A 209 -10.95 7.16 8.43
CA GLY A 209 -11.18 6.77 9.84
C GLY A 209 -9.93 6.60 10.70
N SER A 210 -8.82 7.25 10.32
CA SER A 210 -7.59 7.35 11.14
C SER A 210 -7.89 7.73 12.60
N ALA A 211 -8.83 8.64 12.91
CA ALA A 211 -9.12 9.00 14.31
C ALA A 211 -9.66 7.82 15.14
N ARG A 212 -10.54 6.98 14.57
CA ARG A 212 -11.02 5.76 15.24
C ARG A 212 -9.91 4.73 15.38
N THR A 213 -9.06 4.63 14.37
CA THR A 213 -7.91 3.70 14.36
C THR A 213 -6.87 4.13 15.39
N ILE A 214 -6.53 5.41 15.45
CA ILE A 214 -5.66 6.05 16.43
C ILE A 214 -6.24 5.89 17.84
N LYS A 215 -7.55 6.11 18.03
CA LYS A 215 -8.21 5.91 19.34
C LYS A 215 -8.08 4.46 19.81
N LYS A 216 -8.43 3.49 18.94
CA LYS A 216 -8.26 2.06 19.23
C LYS A 216 -6.80 1.68 19.48
N TRP A 217 -5.86 2.32 18.79
CA TRP A 217 -4.43 2.12 19.00
C TRP A 217 -3.99 2.63 20.38
N LYS A 218 -4.42 3.84 20.77
CA LYS A 218 -4.16 4.42 22.11
C LYS A 218 -4.71 3.52 23.21
N GLU A 219 -5.96 3.07 23.09
CA GLU A 219 -6.60 2.17 24.06
C GLU A 219 -5.81 0.86 24.26
N ARG A 220 -5.15 0.34 23.22
CA ARG A 220 -4.33 -0.88 23.30
C ARG A 220 -2.94 -0.68 23.92
N LYS A 221 -2.42 0.54 23.92
CA LYS A 221 -1.11 0.86 24.52
C LYS A 221 -1.23 1.16 26.01
N MET A 222 -2.43 1.53 26.47
CA MET A 222 -2.70 1.92 27.86
C MET A 222 -3.30 0.79 28.71
N GLY A 223 -3.67 -0.35 28.12
CA GLY A 223 -4.17 -1.54 28.82
C GLY A 223 -3.26 -2.73 28.57
#